data_AF-A0A389MW28-F1
#
_entry.id   AF-A0A389MW28-F1
#
_cell.length_a   1.000
_cell.length_b   1.000
_cell.length_c   1.000
_cell.angle_alpha   90.00
_cell.angle_beta   90.00
_cell.angle_gamma   90.00
#
_symmetry.space_group_name_H-M   'P 1'
#
loop_
_entity.id
_entity.type
_entity.pdbx_description
1 polymer ?
#
loop_
_entity_poly.entity_id
_entity_poly.type
_entity_poly.pdbx_seq_one_letter_code
_entity_poly.pdbx_strand_id
1 'polypeptide(L)'
;MVPARSKTGGRTMRRLLLPSLATLLLAQPILALAQYGYDRGDRPRRDAYEEDEGYGRRSRDRYDRNDGGYDDRGPDRRSGGYERRDDDGRGDRGGYGRGPDRSGDDPRGRGGGVVPKTDPEAGAAPQRAALYAGTQAGCNASVVTTDPRYAGCATRPIGATTPTPGGRALYVGTAPRVNAGVVSTNPRHMNGPTRPIGYLRAGAGGTPLFVGVQAGCNAGIVSDNPQHLSCPTSPIGSTAP
;
A
#
# COMPACT_ATOMS: atom_id res chain seq x y z
N MET A 1 60.93 34.20 52.34
CA MET A 1 62.23 33.84 51.71
C MET A 1 62.50 32.36 51.92
N VAL A 2 62.26 31.52 50.90
CA VAL A 2 62.93 30.23 50.59
C VAL A 2 62.71 30.02 49.07
N PRO A 3 63.73 29.61 48.29
CA PRO A 3 63.75 29.79 46.84
C PRO A 3 63.29 28.56 46.02
N ALA A 4 63.22 28.83 44.72
CA ALA A 4 62.80 28.01 43.59
C ALA A 4 63.40 26.59 43.51
N ARG A 5 62.63 25.69 42.89
CA ARG A 5 63.17 24.49 42.24
C ARG A 5 62.44 24.19 40.94
N SER A 6 63.20 24.34 39.86
CA SER A 6 62.94 23.88 38.50
C SER A 6 62.89 22.35 38.44
N LYS A 7 62.01 21.78 37.62
CA LYS A 7 62.19 20.44 37.08
C LYS A 7 61.65 20.36 35.66
N THR A 8 62.60 20.34 34.73
CA THR A 8 62.50 19.95 33.34
C THR A 8 62.18 18.45 33.21
N GLY A 9 61.39 18.09 32.21
CA GLY A 9 61.11 16.72 31.80
C GLY A 9 59.73 16.62 31.16
N GLY A 10 59.50 16.05 29.99
CA GLY A 10 60.38 15.50 28.98
C GLY A 10 59.46 15.30 27.77
N ARG A 11 59.83 15.85 26.61
CA ARG A 11 59.07 15.69 25.37
C ARG A 11 59.20 14.26 24.88
N THR A 12 58.24 13.40 25.22
CA THR A 12 58.04 12.12 24.54
C THR A 12 57.41 12.38 23.18
N MET A 13 58.26 12.35 22.15
CA MET A 13 57.85 12.16 20.76
C MET A 13 57.05 10.87 20.64
N ARG A 14 55.72 10.97 20.56
CA ARG A 14 54.88 9.87 20.06
C ARG A 14 54.86 9.94 18.54
N ARG A 15 55.59 9.00 17.95
CA ARG A 15 55.63 8.69 16.53
C ARG A 15 54.23 8.69 15.93
N LEU A 16 54.03 9.57 14.95
CA LEU A 16 53.00 9.47 13.93
C LEU A 16 53.25 8.19 13.12
N LEU A 17 52.61 7.10 13.54
CA LEU A 17 52.37 5.96 12.68
C LEU A 17 51.13 6.29 11.86
N LEU A 18 51.35 6.75 10.63
CA LEU A 18 50.32 6.70 9.59
C LEU A 18 50.01 5.22 9.32
N PRO A 19 48.78 4.72 9.58
CA PRO A 19 48.39 3.45 9.01
C PRO A 19 48.18 3.64 7.50
N SER A 20 48.94 2.86 6.74
CA SER A 20 48.91 2.74 5.30
C SER A 20 47.48 2.71 4.74
N LEU A 21 47.25 3.58 3.77
CA LEU A 21 46.48 3.31 2.56
C LEU A 21 46.87 1.92 2.00
N ALA A 22 46.10 0.86 2.28
CA ALA A 22 46.04 -0.36 1.45
C ALA A 22 45.11 -1.42 2.07
N THR A 23 43.83 -1.10 2.25
CA THR A 23 42.81 -2.15 2.16
C THR A 23 41.54 -1.51 1.64
N LEU A 24 41.51 -1.29 0.32
CA LEU A 24 40.28 -1.15 -0.44
C LEU A 24 39.57 -2.53 -0.33
N LEU A 25 38.96 -2.78 0.83
CA LEU A 25 37.91 -3.77 0.93
C LEU A 25 36.83 -3.27 -0.02
N LEU A 26 36.78 -3.95 -1.16
CA LEU A 26 35.56 -4.21 -1.91
C LEU A 26 34.58 -4.85 -0.93
N ALA A 27 34.06 -4.08 0.03
CA ALA A 27 32.78 -4.31 0.62
C ALA A 27 31.80 -4.04 -0.52
N GLN A 28 31.70 -5.02 -1.42
CA GLN A 28 30.46 -5.20 -2.15
C GLN A 28 29.39 -5.16 -1.06
N PRO A 29 28.43 -4.24 -1.11
CA PRO A 29 27.21 -4.48 -0.38
C PRO A 29 26.70 -5.77 -1.01
N ILE A 30 26.97 -6.88 -0.33
CA ILE A 30 26.19 -8.09 -0.50
C ILE A 30 24.79 -7.55 -0.31
N LEU A 31 24.07 -7.46 -1.42
CA LEU A 31 22.64 -7.31 -1.47
C LEU A 31 22.12 -8.51 -0.69
N ALA A 32 22.15 -8.38 0.64
CA ALA A 32 21.23 -9.04 1.52
C ALA A 32 19.88 -8.46 1.10
N LEU A 33 19.36 -8.99 0.00
CA LEU A 33 17.97 -9.34 -0.13
C LEU A 33 17.67 -10.12 1.15
N ALA A 34 17.47 -9.39 2.24
CA ALA A 34 16.68 -9.84 3.35
C ALA A 34 15.38 -10.18 2.67
N GLN A 35 15.24 -11.47 2.40
CA GLN A 35 14.00 -12.13 2.16
C GLN A 35 13.15 -11.76 3.37
N TYR A 36 12.47 -10.62 3.28
CA TYR A 36 11.15 -10.51 3.84
C TYR A 36 10.49 -11.79 3.34
N GLY A 37 10.36 -12.75 4.25
CA GLY A 37 9.59 -13.96 4.05
C GLY A 37 8.17 -13.51 3.81
N TYR A 38 7.89 -13.05 2.60
CA TYR A 38 6.67 -13.43 1.93
C TYR A 38 6.69 -14.95 2.02
N ASP A 39 5.96 -15.48 3.00
CA ASP A 39 5.62 -16.87 3.10
C ASP A 39 5.03 -17.25 1.74
N ARG A 40 5.90 -17.80 0.88
CA ARG A 40 5.59 -18.17 -0.50
C ARG A 40 4.96 -19.55 -0.43
N GLY A 41 3.88 -19.64 0.32
CA GLY A 41 3.28 -20.89 0.76
C GLY A 41 1.78 -20.76 0.90
N ASP A 42 1.13 -20.07 -0.04
CA ASP A 42 -0.19 -20.43 -0.56
C ASP A 42 -0.52 -19.47 -1.69
N ARG A 43 -0.69 -19.99 -2.90
CA ARG A 43 -1.23 -19.22 -4.02
C ARG A 43 -2.71 -18.98 -3.70
N PRO A 44 -3.18 -17.75 -3.38
CA PRO A 44 -4.59 -17.51 -3.46
C PRO A 44 -5.00 -17.74 -4.92
N ARG A 45 -6.08 -18.51 -5.10
CA ARG A 45 -6.75 -18.65 -6.38
C ARG A 45 -6.89 -17.26 -6.99
N ARG A 46 -6.46 -17.13 -8.25
CA ARG A 46 -6.77 -15.99 -9.10
C ARG A 46 -8.29 -15.96 -9.29
N ASP A 47 -8.98 -15.33 -8.37
CA ASP A 47 -10.26 -14.71 -8.70
C ASP A 47 -9.89 -13.35 -9.27
N ALA A 48 -10.03 -13.26 -10.58
CA ALA A 48 -9.90 -12.03 -11.34
C ALA A 48 -10.95 -11.05 -10.80
N TYR A 49 -10.51 -10.03 -10.08
CA TYR A 49 -11.30 -8.84 -9.86
C TYR A 49 -10.83 -7.85 -10.90
N GLU A 50 -11.65 -7.66 -11.93
CA GLU A 50 -11.61 -6.53 -12.83
C GLU A 50 -11.50 -5.26 -11.99
N GLU A 51 -10.43 -4.50 -12.23
CA GLU A 51 -10.31 -3.13 -11.71
C GLU A 51 -11.43 -2.31 -12.36
N ASP A 52 -12.52 -2.17 -11.62
CA ASP A 52 -13.63 -1.27 -11.93
C ASP A 52 -13.09 0.17 -11.86
N GLU A 53 -12.59 0.66 -12.99
CA GLU A 53 -12.32 2.07 -13.25
C GLU A 53 -13.64 2.87 -13.23
N GLY A 54 -14.16 3.08 -12.02
CA GLY A 54 -15.31 3.92 -11.75
C GLY A 54 -14.98 5.41 -11.86
N TYR A 55 -14.64 5.90 -13.05
CA TYR A 55 -14.71 7.31 -13.38
C TYR A 55 -15.92 7.55 -14.32
N GLY A 56 -16.93 8.26 -13.82
CA GLY A 56 -17.89 8.94 -14.69
C GLY A 56 -19.32 8.42 -14.69
N ARG A 57 -20.06 8.62 -13.60
CA ARG A 57 -21.49 8.91 -13.68
C ARG A 57 -21.92 9.87 -12.58
N ARG A 58 -22.20 11.11 -12.96
CA ARG A 58 -23.40 11.90 -12.59
C ARG A 58 -23.25 13.34 -13.06
N SER A 59 -23.86 13.63 -14.20
CA SER A 59 -24.55 14.90 -14.49
C SER A 59 -25.32 14.69 -15.79
N ARG A 60 -26.41 13.93 -15.71
CA ARG A 60 -27.49 13.97 -16.70
C ARG A 60 -28.70 14.53 -15.98
N ASP A 61 -28.76 15.85 -15.94
CA ASP A 61 -30.00 16.58 -15.70
C ASP A 61 -30.16 17.60 -16.82
N ARG A 62 -31.30 17.47 -17.50
CA ARG A 62 -32.07 18.50 -18.19
C ARG A 62 -31.36 19.35 -19.24
N TYR A 63 -31.68 19.09 -20.50
CA TYR A 63 -32.47 20.04 -21.30
C TYR A 63 -33.37 19.26 -22.27
N ASP A 64 -34.64 19.12 -21.88
CA ASP A 64 -35.76 19.02 -22.82
C ASP A 64 -35.98 20.42 -23.41
N ARG A 65 -35.89 20.58 -24.74
CA ARG A 65 -36.89 21.27 -25.58
C ARG A 65 -36.39 21.60 -26.99
N ASN A 66 -37.33 21.40 -27.91
CA ASN A 66 -37.56 22.09 -29.18
C ASN A 66 -37.00 21.46 -30.47
N ASP A 67 -37.84 20.58 -31.04
CA ASP A 67 -38.72 20.84 -32.18
C ASP A 67 -38.16 21.55 -33.43
N GLY A 68 -38.38 20.90 -34.58
CA GLY A 68 -38.31 21.47 -35.94
C GLY A 68 -37.01 21.09 -36.65
N GLY A 69 -36.99 20.53 -37.84
CA GLY A 69 -37.97 20.36 -38.90
C GLY A 69 -37.17 19.82 -40.10
N TYR A 70 -37.88 19.14 -41.00
CA TYR A 70 -37.40 18.46 -42.20
C TYR A 70 -36.29 19.19 -43.00
N ASP A 71 -35.41 18.42 -43.65
CA ASP A 71 -35.35 18.41 -45.12
C ASP A 71 -34.60 17.19 -45.66
N ASP A 72 -35.35 16.43 -46.45
CA ASP A 72 -34.91 15.55 -47.51
C ASP A 72 -33.83 16.20 -48.40
N ARG A 73 -32.74 15.47 -48.66
CA ARG A 73 -32.10 15.38 -49.99
C ARG A 73 -30.96 14.36 -50.00
N GLY A 74 -31.33 13.14 -50.38
CA GLY A 74 -30.79 12.50 -51.58
C GLY A 74 -29.37 11.90 -51.55
N PRO A 75 -29.11 10.97 -52.48
CA PRO A 75 -28.21 9.85 -52.26
C PRO A 75 -26.89 9.98 -53.06
N ASP A 76 -25.91 9.13 -52.75
CA ASP A 76 -25.19 8.30 -53.74
C ASP A 76 -23.77 7.91 -53.29
N ARG A 77 -23.55 6.58 -53.32
CA ARG A 77 -22.31 5.88 -53.73
C ARG A 77 -21.03 6.13 -52.92
N ARG A 78 -20.49 5.07 -52.30
CA ARG A 78 -19.45 4.24 -52.95
C ARG A 78 -19.08 2.99 -52.14
N SER A 79 -18.97 1.93 -52.91
CA SER A 79 -18.62 0.54 -52.62
C SER A 79 -17.30 0.29 -51.88
N GLY A 80 -17.25 -0.84 -51.16
CA GLY A 80 -16.04 -1.57 -50.73
C GLY A 80 -16.23 -2.17 -49.34
N GLY A 81 -16.49 -3.46 -49.11
CA GLY A 81 -16.04 -4.63 -49.84
C GLY A 81 -14.87 -5.29 -49.11
N TYR A 82 -15.15 -6.05 -48.04
CA TYR A 82 -14.36 -7.22 -47.64
C TYR A 82 -15.23 -8.20 -46.84
N GLU A 83 -15.61 -9.26 -47.55
CA GLU A 83 -15.49 -10.67 -47.18
C GLU A 83 -15.80 -11.07 -45.73
N ARG A 84 -17.02 -11.61 -45.59
CA ARG A 84 -17.37 -12.62 -44.59
C ARG A 84 -16.50 -13.84 -44.82
N ARG A 85 -15.83 -14.30 -43.77
CA ARG A 85 -15.43 -15.71 -43.66
C ARG A 85 -16.37 -16.38 -42.68
N ASP A 86 -17.10 -17.32 -43.26
CA ASP A 86 -17.73 -18.45 -42.61
C ASP A 86 -16.65 -19.22 -41.84
N ASP A 87 -16.91 -19.51 -40.56
CA ASP A 87 -16.23 -20.61 -39.89
C ASP A 87 -17.25 -21.37 -39.05
N ASP A 88 -17.58 -22.53 -39.59
CA ASP A 88 -18.58 -23.48 -39.14
C ASP A 88 -18.00 -24.32 -37.99
N GLY A 89 -18.33 -23.95 -36.75
CA GLY A 89 -17.75 -24.55 -35.53
C GLY A 89 -18.76 -25.25 -34.62
N ARG A 90 -19.58 -26.12 -35.21
CA ARG A 90 -20.57 -27.02 -34.58
C ARG A 90 -19.99 -27.76 -33.36
N GLY A 91 -20.59 -27.57 -32.18
CA GLY A 91 -20.19 -28.21 -30.92
C GLY A 91 -21.37 -28.41 -29.96
N ASP A 92 -22.35 -29.17 -30.44
CA ASP A 92 -23.51 -29.69 -29.71
C ASP A 92 -23.07 -30.72 -28.64
N ARG A 93 -23.43 -30.49 -27.38
CA ARG A 93 -23.47 -31.45 -26.23
C ARG A 93 -24.08 -30.66 -25.06
N GLY A 94 -25.37 -30.73 -24.77
CA GLY A 94 -26.15 -31.94 -24.50
C GLY A 94 -26.01 -32.30 -23.03
N GLY A 95 -26.95 -31.86 -22.17
CA GLY A 95 -26.88 -32.14 -20.74
C GLY A 95 -27.92 -31.47 -19.84
N TYR A 96 -29.17 -31.38 -20.27
CA TYR A 96 -30.30 -31.06 -19.37
C TYR A 96 -30.63 -32.30 -18.52
N GLY A 97 -29.84 -32.51 -17.47
CA GLY A 97 -30.16 -33.44 -16.39
C GLY A 97 -31.21 -32.84 -15.46
N ARG A 98 -32.49 -32.92 -15.86
CA ARG A 98 -33.65 -32.79 -14.97
C ARG A 98 -33.60 -33.95 -13.97
N GLY A 99 -33.09 -33.70 -12.77
CA GLY A 99 -33.23 -34.60 -11.63
C GLY A 99 -34.54 -34.31 -10.89
N PRO A 100 -35.30 -35.33 -10.46
CA PRO A 100 -36.59 -35.16 -9.81
C PRO A 100 -36.44 -34.63 -8.38
N ASP A 101 -37.22 -33.59 -8.08
CA ASP A 101 -38.23 -33.59 -7.02
C ASP A 101 -37.87 -34.44 -5.79
N ARG A 102 -36.90 -33.97 -5.00
CA ARG A 102 -36.78 -34.37 -3.60
C ARG A 102 -37.53 -33.38 -2.73
N SER A 103 -38.83 -33.57 -2.69
CA SER A 103 -39.70 -33.20 -1.57
C SER A 103 -39.26 -34.01 -0.35
N GLY A 104 -38.21 -33.53 0.31
CA GLY A 104 -37.79 -34.01 1.61
C GLY A 104 -38.18 -32.95 2.63
N ASP A 105 -39.39 -33.12 3.19
CA ASP A 105 -39.80 -32.46 4.41
C ASP A 105 -38.72 -32.73 5.48
N ASP A 106 -37.99 -31.69 5.87
CA ASP A 106 -37.07 -31.73 7.01
C ASP A 106 -37.72 -30.96 8.18
N PRO A 107 -38.55 -31.61 9.02
CA PRO A 107 -39.27 -30.98 10.11
C PRO A 107 -38.37 -30.93 11.35
N ARG A 108 -37.24 -30.24 11.27
CA ARG A 108 -36.42 -29.89 12.44
C ARG A 108 -35.90 -28.48 12.32
N GLY A 109 -36.85 -27.55 12.50
CA GLY A 109 -36.55 -26.24 13.04
C GLY A 109 -35.73 -26.37 14.33
N ARG A 110 -34.47 -25.97 14.26
CA ARG A 110 -33.72 -25.47 15.41
C ARG A 110 -33.09 -24.18 14.94
N GLY A 111 -33.51 -23.10 15.60
CA GLY A 111 -33.30 -21.72 15.19
C GLY A 111 -31.89 -21.49 14.71
N GLY A 112 -31.76 -21.13 13.43
CA GLY A 112 -30.64 -20.36 12.96
C GLY A 112 -30.68 -19.06 13.73
N GLY A 113 -29.99 -19.04 14.87
CA GLY A 113 -29.74 -17.84 15.64
C GLY A 113 -29.21 -16.83 14.65
N VAL A 114 -29.99 -15.79 14.41
CA VAL A 114 -29.54 -14.59 13.72
C VAL A 114 -28.37 -14.12 14.57
N VAL A 115 -27.15 -14.51 14.18
CA VAL A 115 -25.95 -13.94 14.76
C VAL A 115 -26.13 -12.46 14.49
N PRO A 116 -26.29 -11.62 15.52
CA PRO A 116 -26.44 -10.20 15.30
C PRO A 116 -25.24 -9.80 14.45
N LYS A 117 -25.49 -9.23 13.27
CA LYS A 117 -24.48 -8.43 12.58
C LYS A 117 -24.12 -7.37 13.61
N THR A 118 -23.04 -7.59 14.34
CA THR A 118 -22.35 -6.52 15.05
C THR A 118 -22.01 -5.54 13.95
N ASP A 119 -22.79 -4.47 13.87
CA ASP A 119 -22.48 -3.34 13.03
C ASP A 119 -21.00 -3.02 13.25
N PRO A 120 -20.20 -2.92 12.17
CA PRO A 120 -18.79 -2.61 12.31
C PRO A 120 -18.69 -1.32 13.12
N GLU A 121 -18.21 -1.52 14.35
CA GLU A 121 -17.91 -0.54 15.39
C GLU A 121 -18.03 0.89 14.87
N ALA A 122 -19.16 1.53 15.18
CA ALA A 122 -19.44 2.91 14.80
C ALA A 122 -18.20 3.76 15.09
N GLY A 123 -17.58 4.21 13.99
CA GLY A 123 -16.16 4.53 13.92
C GLY A 123 -15.67 5.44 15.04
N ALA A 124 -14.81 4.89 15.89
CA ALA A 124 -13.96 5.70 16.74
C ALA A 124 -13.27 6.75 15.86
N ALA A 125 -13.47 8.02 16.19
CA ALA A 125 -12.89 9.13 15.44
C ALA A 125 -11.38 8.89 15.30
N PRO A 126 -10.80 9.05 14.10
CA PRO A 126 -9.39 8.80 13.90
C PRO A 126 -8.56 9.67 14.84
N GLN A 127 -7.74 9.03 15.66
CA GLN A 127 -6.90 9.70 16.65
C GLN A 127 -5.57 10.13 16.02
N ARG A 128 -4.98 11.21 16.54
CA ARG A 128 -3.58 11.58 16.23
C ARG A 128 -2.67 10.44 16.65
N ALA A 129 -1.89 9.91 15.70
CA ALA A 129 -0.96 8.82 15.92
C ALA A 129 0.46 9.27 15.63
N ALA A 130 1.40 8.95 16.53
CA ALA A 130 2.82 9.12 16.27
C ALA A 130 3.28 8.19 15.15
N LEU A 131 4.14 8.70 14.28
CA LEU A 131 4.71 7.97 13.15
C LEU A 131 6.22 7.87 13.30
N TYR A 132 6.73 6.70 12.95
CA TYR A 132 8.14 6.39 12.93
C TYR A 132 8.50 5.84 11.55
N ALA A 133 9.72 6.11 11.09
CA ALA A 133 10.30 5.44 9.92
C ALA A 133 11.38 4.48 10.38
N GLY A 134 11.41 3.27 9.82
CA GLY A 134 12.51 2.35 10.05
C GLY A 134 13.83 2.89 9.47
N THR A 135 14.92 2.63 10.18
CA THR A 135 16.24 3.20 9.85
C THR A 135 17.28 2.13 9.49
N GLN A 136 16.95 0.86 9.68
CA GLN A 136 17.90 -0.24 9.54
C GLN A 136 17.75 -0.93 8.18
N ALA A 137 18.81 -0.83 7.37
CA ALA A 137 18.92 -1.54 6.10
C ALA A 137 18.74 -3.05 6.29
N GLY A 138 18.02 -3.70 5.37
CA GLY A 138 17.73 -5.13 5.44
C GLY A 138 16.74 -5.54 6.53
N CYS A 139 16.24 -4.61 7.35
CA CYS A 139 15.15 -4.89 8.28
C CYS A 139 13.90 -4.08 7.97
N ASN A 140 13.92 -2.76 8.18
CA ASN A 140 12.72 -1.93 8.10
C ASN A 140 12.97 -0.57 7.43
N ALA A 141 14.11 -0.38 6.76
CA ALA A 141 14.51 0.90 6.18
C ALA A 141 13.37 1.57 5.40
N SER A 142 13.03 2.78 5.83
CA SER A 142 12.00 3.65 5.29
C SER A 142 10.55 3.18 5.45
N VAL A 143 10.27 2.00 6.01
CA VAL A 143 8.88 1.58 6.30
C VAL A 143 8.31 2.47 7.40
N VAL A 144 7.15 3.07 7.13
CA VAL A 144 6.43 3.88 8.13
C VAL A 144 5.56 2.98 9.00
N THR A 145 5.64 3.24 10.31
CA THR A 145 4.99 2.45 11.36
C THR A 145 4.47 3.34 12.48
N THR A 146 3.62 2.78 13.34
CA THR A 146 3.23 3.38 14.62
C THR A 146 3.99 2.78 15.82
N ASP A 147 4.86 1.79 15.58
CA ASP A 147 5.64 1.12 16.62
C ASP A 147 7.09 1.66 16.63
N PRO A 148 7.57 2.23 17.76
CA PRO A 148 8.95 2.72 17.87
C PRO A 148 10.03 1.63 17.75
N ARG A 149 9.66 0.34 17.79
CA ARG A 149 10.56 -0.81 17.60
C ARG A 149 10.01 -1.83 16.61
N TYR A 150 9.44 -1.34 15.50
CA TYR A 150 8.83 -2.18 14.49
C TYR A 150 9.74 -3.32 14.00
N ALA A 151 9.20 -4.55 14.07
CA ALA A 151 9.89 -5.81 13.76
C ALA A 151 11.17 -6.06 14.59
N GLY A 152 11.29 -5.45 15.78
CA GLY A 152 12.49 -5.53 16.62
C GLY A 152 13.65 -4.67 16.12
N CYS A 153 13.43 -3.81 15.13
CA CYS A 153 14.47 -3.01 14.49
C CYS A 153 14.35 -1.53 14.83
N ALA A 154 15.45 -0.79 14.63
CA ALA A 154 15.53 0.62 14.96
C ALA A 154 14.59 1.47 14.09
N THR A 155 13.91 2.42 14.71
CA THR A 155 13.08 3.43 14.03
C THR A 155 13.47 4.83 14.50
N ARG A 156 13.06 5.85 13.75
CA ARG A 156 13.21 7.27 14.07
C ARG A 156 11.84 7.96 14.01
N PRO A 157 11.49 8.84 14.96
CA PRO A 157 10.25 9.62 14.86
C PRO A 157 10.28 10.55 13.65
N ILE A 158 9.16 10.60 12.93
CA ILE A 158 9.02 11.43 11.71
C ILE A 158 7.84 12.41 11.77
N GLY A 159 7.12 12.45 12.89
CA GLY A 159 5.98 13.32 13.13
C GLY A 159 4.73 12.53 13.53
N ALA A 160 3.56 13.05 13.22
CA ALA A 160 2.28 12.43 13.53
C ALA A 160 1.24 12.61 12.41
N THR A 161 0.16 11.86 12.48
CA THR A 161 -1.05 12.12 11.69
C THR A 161 -1.86 13.26 12.28
N THR A 162 -2.87 13.73 11.54
CA THR A 162 -3.88 14.67 12.02
C THR A 162 -5.22 13.97 12.22
N PRO A 163 -6.00 14.27 13.28
CA PRO A 163 -7.32 13.67 13.48
C PRO A 163 -8.37 14.31 12.54
N THR A 164 -8.15 15.56 12.12
CA THR A 164 -9.06 16.31 11.28
C THR A 164 -8.93 15.87 9.82
N PRO A 165 -10.03 15.47 9.16
CA PRO A 165 -10.05 15.24 7.72
C PRO A 165 -9.48 16.44 6.95
N GLY A 166 -8.81 16.18 5.84
CA GLY A 166 -8.16 17.24 5.05
C GLY A 166 -7.04 16.76 4.13
N GLY A 167 -6.86 15.46 3.99
CA GLY A 167 -5.94 14.86 3.02
C GLY A 167 -6.02 13.34 3.06
N ARG A 168 -4.90 12.65 2.88
CA ARG A 168 -4.91 11.19 2.68
C ARG A 168 -5.13 10.47 4.02
N ALA A 169 -6.19 9.67 4.09
CA ALA A 169 -6.42 8.78 5.23
C ALA A 169 -5.32 7.71 5.32
N LEU A 170 -4.89 7.43 6.54
CA LEU A 170 -3.93 6.39 6.85
C LEU A 170 -4.55 5.34 7.77
N TYR A 171 -4.09 4.11 7.56
CA TYR A 171 -4.46 2.94 8.32
C TYR A 171 -3.19 2.24 8.79
N VAL A 172 -3.25 1.62 9.96
CA VAL A 172 -2.19 0.70 10.42
C VAL A 172 -2.73 -0.71 10.44
N GLY A 173 -1.97 -1.66 9.90
CA GLY A 173 -2.31 -3.06 9.99
C GLY A 173 -2.30 -3.57 11.42
N THR A 174 -3.18 -4.51 11.70
CA THR A 174 -3.42 -5.06 13.05
C THR A 174 -3.25 -6.57 13.12
N ALA A 175 -3.15 -7.26 11.97
CA ALA A 175 -2.99 -8.70 11.95
C ALA A 175 -1.52 -9.11 12.11
N PRO A 176 -1.17 -9.88 13.17
CA PRO A 176 0.17 -10.43 13.34
C PRO A 176 0.62 -11.21 12.11
N ARG A 177 1.90 -11.10 11.75
CA ARG A 177 2.53 -11.78 10.59
C ARG A 177 1.98 -11.42 9.20
N VAL A 178 0.93 -10.61 9.11
CA VAL A 178 0.37 -10.12 7.84
C VAL A 178 0.77 -8.67 7.63
N ASN A 179 0.29 -7.76 8.49
CA ASN A 179 0.44 -6.32 8.31
C ASN A 179 0.61 -5.54 9.62
N ALA A 180 0.70 -6.23 10.77
CA ALA A 180 0.79 -5.58 12.08
C ALA A 180 1.84 -4.47 12.11
N GLY A 181 1.41 -3.25 12.42
CA GLY A 181 2.30 -2.09 12.55
C GLY A 181 2.68 -1.39 11.24
N VAL A 182 2.39 -1.96 10.07
CA VAL A 182 2.65 -1.30 8.78
C VAL A 182 1.59 -0.25 8.50
N VAL A 183 2.02 0.95 8.14
CA VAL A 183 1.11 2.03 7.71
C VAL A 183 0.83 1.92 6.22
N SER A 184 -0.45 2.07 5.86
CA SER A 184 -0.96 1.99 4.49
C SER A 184 -2.04 3.04 4.22
N THR A 185 -2.29 3.34 2.95
CA THR A 185 -3.49 4.07 2.50
C THR A 185 -4.68 3.16 2.21
N ASN A 186 -4.50 1.84 2.28
CA ASN A 186 -5.55 0.85 2.02
C ASN A 186 -6.19 0.35 3.34
N PRO A 187 -7.51 0.47 3.53
CA PRO A 187 -8.20 -0.04 4.73
C PRO A 187 -8.15 -1.57 4.90
N ARG A 188 -7.70 -2.31 3.88
CA ARG A 188 -7.48 -3.77 3.88
C ARG A 188 -6.11 -4.13 3.31
N HIS A 189 -5.05 -3.48 3.80
CA HIS A 189 -3.69 -3.73 3.34
C HIS A 189 -3.28 -5.21 3.50
N MET A 190 -2.79 -5.82 2.41
CA MET A 190 -2.45 -7.26 2.33
C MET A 190 -3.61 -8.20 2.72
N ASN A 191 -4.86 -7.78 2.48
CA ASN A 191 -6.07 -8.49 2.91
C ASN A 191 -6.20 -8.70 4.43
N GLY A 192 -5.34 -8.05 5.22
CA GLY A 192 -5.40 -8.07 6.68
C GLY A 192 -6.27 -6.93 7.23
N PRO A 193 -6.84 -7.09 8.44
CA PRO A 193 -7.51 -6.02 9.15
C PRO A 193 -6.56 -4.85 9.42
N THR A 194 -7.10 -3.63 9.31
CA THR A 194 -6.41 -2.39 9.66
C THR A 194 -7.28 -1.55 10.58
N ARG A 195 -6.69 -0.58 11.27
CA ARG A 195 -7.44 0.47 11.97
C ARG A 195 -7.07 1.85 11.42
N PRO A 196 -8.01 2.81 11.36
CA PRO A 196 -7.70 4.18 10.96
C PRO A 196 -6.79 4.84 11.99
N ILE A 197 -5.82 5.64 11.52
CA ILE A 197 -4.86 6.35 12.37
C ILE A 197 -4.77 7.85 12.05
N GLY A 198 -5.72 8.42 11.32
CA GLY A 198 -5.73 9.85 10.97
C GLY A 198 -5.43 10.11 9.50
N TYR A 199 -5.07 11.36 9.23
CA TYR A 199 -4.87 11.89 7.89
C TYR A 199 -3.52 12.60 7.76
N LEU A 200 -2.92 12.50 6.58
CA LEU A 200 -1.82 13.37 6.14
C LEU A 200 -2.37 14.62 5.48
N ARG A 201 -1.62 15.72 5.56
CA ARG A 201 -1.93 16.96 4.85
C ARG A 201 -0.77 17.33 3.94
N ALA A 202 -1.09 17.83 2.75
CA ALA A 202 -0.08 18.41 1.87
C ALA A 202 0.50 19.68 2.53
N GLY A 203 1.82 19.84 2.47
CA GLY A 203 2.48 21.05 2.98
C GLY A 203 2.41 21.24 4.51
N ALA A 204 2.16 20.17 5.28
CA ALA A 204 2.08 20.24 6.75
C ALA A 204 3.41 20.60 7.45
N GLY A 205 4.50 20.77 6.70
CA GLY A 205 5.83 21.15 7.21
C GLY A 205 6.63 20.00 7.85
N GLY A 206 6.03 18.83 8.06
CA GLY A 206 6.73 17.64 8.53
C GLY A 206 7.36 16.80 7.42
N THR A 207 7.65 15.55 7.75
CA THR A 207 8.31 14.59 6.84
C THR A 207 7.40 14.23 5.67
N PRO A 208 7.84 14.39 4.40
CA PRO A 208 7.07 13.95 3.24
C PRO A 208 6.96 12.42 3.23
N LEU A 209 5.76 11.93 2.91
CA LEU A 209 5.46 10.51 2.83
C LEU A 209 5.03 10.13 1.42
N PHE A 210 5.36 8.90 1.07
CA PHE A 210 5.07 8.29 -0.21
C PHE A 210 4.39 6.95 0.00
N VAL A 211 3.56 6.53 -0.95
CA VAL A 211 2.99 5.18 -0.97
C VAL A 211 3.57 4.41 -2.16
N GLY A 212 3.98 3.16 -1.95
CA GLY A 212 4.40 2.31 -3.05
C GLY A 212 3.24 2.02 -4.02
N VAL A 213 3.54 2.07 -5.32
CA VAL A 213 2.53 1.88 -6.39
C VAL A 213 2.78 0.63 -7.23
N GLN A 214 3.91 -0.05 -7.06
CA GLN A 214 4.25 -1.23 -7.85
C GLN A 214 3.79 -2.52 -7.17
N ALA A 215 2.87 -3.23 -7.83
CA ALA A 215 2.41 -4.56 -7.42
C ALA A 215 3.59 -5.55 -7.30
N GLY A 216 3.56 -6.39 -6.26
CA GLY A 216 4.63 -7.37 -5.99
C GLY A 216 5.96 -6.78 -5.49
N CYS A 217 6.05 -5.46 -5.30
CA CYS A 217 7.21 -4.82 -4.70
C CYS A 217 6.87 -4.05 -3.42
N ASN A 218 6.19 -2.91 -3.56
CA ASN A 218 5.93 -1.98 -2.44
C ASN A 218 4.47 -1.49 -2.38
N ALA A 219 3.57 -2.04 -3.20
CA ALA A 219 2.18 -1.59 -3.32
C ALA A 219 1.48 -1.37 -1.97
N GLY A 220 1.04 -0.15 -1.74
CA GLY A 220 0.28 0.25 -0.55
C GLY A 220 1.10 0.44 0.73
N ILE A 221 2.41 0.17 0.73
CA ILE A 221 3.28 0.43 1.88
C ILE A 221 3.64 1.92 1.90
N VAL A 222 3.43 2.58 3.04
CA VAL A 222 3.84 3.97 3.24
C VAL A 222 5.31 4.04 3.65
N SER A 223 6.05 4.97 3.06
CA SER A 223 7.49 5.14 3.21
C SER A 223 7.89 6.61 3.28
N ASP A 224 9.00 6.92 3.94
CA ASP A 224 9.64 8.25 3.92
C ASP A 224 10.66 8.43 2.76
N ASN A 225 10.83 7.41 1.92
CA ASN A 225 11.71 7.40 0.75
C ASN A 225 10.89 7.34 -0.57
N PRO A 226 11.15 8.24 -1.54
CA PRO A 226 10.48 8.25 -2.85
C PRO A 226 10.77 7.03 -3.75
N GLN A 227 11.76 6.20 -3.39
CA GLN A 227 12.12 4.96 -4.11
C GLN A 227 12.23 3.78 -3.12
N HIS A 228 11.18 3.56 -2.32
CA HIS A 228 11.13 2.46 -1.35
C HIS A 228 11.35 1.09 -2.03
N LEU A 229 12.35 0.33 -1.56
CA LEU A 229 12.78 -0.95 -2.13
C LEU A 229 13.22 -0.87 -3.60
N SER A 230 13.75 0.29 -4.03
CA SER A 230 14.10 0.56 -5.44
C SER A 230 12.89 0.48 -6.39
N CYS A 231 11.68 0.63 -5.86
CA CYS A 231 10.44 0.62 -6.61
C CYS A 231 9.76 1.99 -6.56
N PRO A 232 8.98 2.37 -7.59
CA PRO A 232 8.33 3.65 -7.67
C PRO A 232 7.33 3.83 -6.53
N THR A 233 7.19 5.07 -6.10
CA THR A 233 6.21 5.50 -5.11
C THR A 233 5.49 6.75 -5.61
N SER A 234 4.38 7.09 -4.96
CA SER A 234 3.62 8.32 -5.23
C SER A 234 3.51 9.15 -3.95
N PRO A 235 3.73 10.49 -4.00
CA PRO A 235 3.61 11.34 -2.82
C PRO A 235 2.17 11.37 -2.31
N ILE A 236 2.00 11.26 -0.98
CA ILE A 236 0.67 11.23 -0.33
C ILE A 236 0.43 12.36 0.68
N GLY A 237 1.45 13.18 0.97
CA GLY A 237 1.38 14.31 1.88
C GLY A 237 2.59 14.38 2.81
N SER A 238 2.47 15.14 3.89
CA SER A 238 3.49 15.23 4.94
C SER A 238 2.89 14.96 6.31
N THR A 239 3.71 14.49 7.24
CA THR A 239 3.34 14.39 8.65
C THR A 239 3.12 15.78 9.26
N ALA A 240 2.32 15.84 10.32
CA ALA A 240 2.33 16.98 11.22
C ALA A 240 3.59 16.91 12.10
N PRO A 241 4.21 18.05 12.43
CA PRO A 241 5.31 18.10 13.39
C PRO A 241 4.90 17.60 14.79
#